data_AF-M3IU68-F1
#
_entry.id   AF-M3IU68-F1
#
_cell.length_a   1.000
_cell.length_b   1.000
_cell.length_c   1.000
_cell.angle_alpha   90.00
_cell.angle_beta   90.00
_cell.angle_gamma   90.00
#
_symmetry.space_group_name_H-M   'P 1'
#
loop_
_entity.id
_entity.type
_entity.pdbx_description
1 polymer ?
#
loop_
_entity_poly.entity_id
_entity_poly.type
_entity_poly.pdbx_seq_one_letter_code
_entity_poly.pdbx_strand_id
1 'polypeptide(L)'
;MLRSKTPQLKTQLHRIITRSISKDASPKSGQQSDSSPEEVQSAIVERMKQILEDKITSQSATSLSAMRNADPSLNKIISKYESSSSSLPNINQASSYIKSEPLLSHNKHAKDIYNAQPWTGEESVHDSNLRMIIDTAPKPVNEPSSALYKKKRSSKEKLAMARDVSLDYKVNKVDNNEDDGFREMYREKLLGPSMLLHHSTSSVDFVESLAGNKINATINQNTGKFEGGDMDKVRGKPLDRDHLKNCTDSNYFMNQILKKQEVRPPWIENQQELNRHLETFRRNLDEMWFKWIINHSEISHIVHSATILETIENAFERNIPRFTGRDELGGVLDESDMKYIETKTNMLNQEIRNYNLQCPTVAGHKFKLLQDKEIKDSYWRTLENFPTTIQTWFDKNKVSKKSKPIVYESKGSGGMLNLWGGDSGPKTIHPSQIHVNRNVDTKLHVWKAIKDAFSFK
;
A
#
# COMPACT_ATOMS: atom_id res chain seq x y z
N MET A 1 -25.25 -16.66 37.41
CA MET A 1 -26.70 -16.65 37.14
C MET A 1 -27.09 -15.21 36.79
N LEU A 2 -28.08 -15.01 35.91
CA LEU A 2 -28.61 -13.74 35.36
C LEU A 2 -28.04 -13.31 34.00
N ARG A 3 -28.57 -13.96 32.97
CA ARG A 3 -28.66 -13.50 31.58
C ARG A 3 -30.10 -13.01 31.34
N SER A 4 -30.25 -12.07 30.40
CA SER A 4 -31.45 -11.74 29.61
C SER A 4 -32.70 -11.16 30.29
N LYS A 5 -32.89 -9.84 30.15
CA LYS A 5 -34.21 -9.19 30.12
C LYS A 5 -34.21 -7.97 29.19
N THR A 6 -34.40 -8.19 27.89
CA THR A 6 -34.86 -7.17 26.92
C THR A 6 -35.45 -7.88 25.70
N PRO A 7 -36.76 -8.23 25.72
CA PRO A 7 -37.65 -7.72 24.68
C PRO A 7 -39.13 -7.68 25.11
N GLN A 8 -39.56 -6.70 25.92
CA GLN A 8 -41.00 -6.53 26.25
C GLN A 8 -41.52 -5.08 26.14
N LEU A 9 -40.72 -4.12 25.69
CA LEU A 9 -41.13 -2.72 25.58
C LEU A 9 -41.58 -2.28 24.18
N LYS A 10 -41.55 -3.15 23.15
CA LYS A 10 -42.02 -2.81 21.79
C LYS A 10 -43.46 -3.23 21.48
N THR A 11 -44.14 -3.94 22.37
CA THR A 11 -45.47 -4.52 22.11
C THR A 11 -46.63 -3.76 22.77
N GLN A 12 -46.35 -2.70 23.54
CA GLN A 12 -47.36 -1.94 24.30
C GLN A 12 -47.86 -0.66 23.60
N LEU A 13 -47.22 -0.21 22.51
CA LEU A 13 -47.65 1.02 21.81
C LEU A 13 -48.62 0.79 20.64
N HIS A 14 -48.88 -0.46 20.23
CA HIS A 14 -49.78 -0.76 19.10
C HIS A 14 -51.24 -1.07 19.49
N ARG A 15 -51.58 -0.94 20.79
CA ARG A 15 -52.87 -1.39 21.35
C ARG A 15 -53.87 -0.28 21.69
N ILE A 16 -53.55 0.98 21.39
CA ILE A 16 -54.34 2.13 21.87
C ILE A 16 -55.29 2.72 20.79
N ILE A 17 -55.20 2.34 19.51
CA ILE A 17 -55.96 3.05 18.44
C ILE A 17 -57.11 2.26 17.80
N THR A 18 -57.38 1.01 18.21
CA THR A 18 -58.52 0.24 17.67
C THR A 18 -59.54 -0.10 18.76
N ARG A 19 -60.32 0.90 19.20
CA ARG A 19 -61.56 0.68 19.96
C ARG A 19 -62.52 1.88 19.88
N SER A 20 -63.25 1.99 18.78
CA SER A 20 -64.56 2.64 18.71
C SER A 20 -65.31 2.02 17.51
N ILE A 21 -66.09 0.98 17.78
CA ILE A 21 -67.56 1.00 17.91
C ILE A 21 -68.25 0.95 16.53
N SER A 22 -68.77 -0.24 16.24
CA SER A 22 -69.76 -0.57 15.21
C SER A 22 -71.09 0.15 15.40
N LYS A 23 -71.86 0.35 14.32
CA LYS A 23 -73.23 -0.21 14.17
C LYS A 23 -73.83 0.01 12.78
N ASP A 24 -74.16 -1.13 12.15
CA ASP A 24 -75.36 -1.53 11.38
C ASP A 24 -76.22 -0.52 10.60
N ALA A 25 -76.47 -0.83 9.31
CA ALA A 25 -77.77 -1.27 8.76
C ALA A 25 -78.01 -0.81 7.29
N SER A 26 -78.62 -1.71 6.51
CA SER A 26 -78.75 -1.79 5.04
C SER A 26 -79.79 -0.82 4.37
N PRO A 27 -80.33 -1.08 3.16
CA PRO A 27 -79.89 -0.56 1.85
C PRO A 27 -80.99 0.23 1.10
N LYS A 28 -80.68 0.84 -0.06
CA LYS A 28 -81.56 1.27 -1.21
C LYS A 28 -80.82 2.33 -2.04
N SER A 29 -81.00 2.58 -3.34
CA SER A 29 -81.53 1.93 -4.55
C SER A 29 -81.48 3.01 -5.64
N GLY A 30 -81.13 2.66 -6.90
CA GLY A 30 -81.24 3.51 -8.10
C GLY A 30 -80.00 4.41 -8.35
N GLN A 31 -79.50 4.63 -9.56
CA GLN A 31 -79.93 4.35 -10.92
C GLN A 31 -78.70 4.25 -11.84
N GLN A 32 -78.88 3.51 -12.93
CA GLN A 32 -77.95 3.27 -14.01
C GLN A 32 -77.89 4.47 -14.96
N SER A 33 -76.70 4.88 -15.39
CA SER A 33 -76.50 5.41 -16.74
C SER A 33 -75.09 5.07 -17.22
N ASP A 34 -75.02 4.23 -18.25
CA ASP A 34 -73.85 3.99 -19.08
C ASP A 34 -73.29 5.29 -19.63
N SER A 35 -72.01 5.54 -19.39
CA SER A 35 -71.14 6.32 -20.27
C SER A 35 -69.70 5.86 -20.05
N SER A 36 -69.06 5.46 -21.13
CA SER A 36 -67.62 5.16 -21.21
C SER A 36 -66.80 6.35 -20.69
N PRO A 37 -65.88 6.19 -19.73
CA PRO A 37 -65.02 7.29 -19.35
C PRO A 37 -63.90 7.41 -20.38
N GLU A 38 -63.94 8.47 -21.18
CA GLU A 38 -62.72 9.05 -21.73
C GLU A 38 -61.84 9.40 -20.52
N GLU A 39 -60.65 8.79 -20.45
CA GLU A 39 -59.66 9.11 -19.43
C GLU A 39 -59.25 10.58 -19.59
N VAL A 40 -59.87 11.46 -18.80
CA VAL A 40 -59.33 12.78 -18.54
C VAL A 40 -58.05 12.56 -17.73
N GLN A 41 -56.93 12.37 -18.45
CA GLN A 41 -55.60 12.29 -17.88
C GLN A 41 -55.26 13.69 -17.35
N SER A 42 -55.64 13.93 -16.11
CA SER A 42 -55.30 15.16 -15.41
C SER A 42 -53.77 15.29 -15.35
N ALA A 43 -53.24 16.49 -15.60
CA ALA A 43 -51.82 16.78 -15.54
C ALA A 43 -51.16 16.39 -14.19
N ILE A 44 -51.98 16.26 -13.13
CA ILE A 44 -51.58 15.75 -11.82
C ILE A 44 -51.27 14.25 -11.86
N VAL A 45 -52.07 13.45 -12.56
CA VAL A 45 -51.84 12.01 -12.75
C VAL A 45 -50.59 11.78 -13.60
N GLU A 46 -50.39 12.59 -14.63
CA GLU A 46 -49.20 12.53 -15.48
C GLU A 46 -47.94 12.94 -14.69
N ARG A 47 -48.04 14.00 -13.85
CA ARG A 47 -46.97 14.39 -12.94
C ARG A 47 -46.69 13.33 -11.87
N MET A 48 -47.73 12.67 -11.34
CA MET A 48 -47.54 11.54 -10.41
C MET A 48 -46.88 10.35 -11.09
N LYS A 49 -47.25 10.06 -12.34
CA LYS A 49 -46.63 9.01 -13.15
C LYS A 49 -45.15 9.31 -13.41
N GLN A 50 -44.82 10.56 -13.74
CA GLN A 50 -43.44 11.00 -13.95
C GLN A 50 -42.61 10.94 -12.65
N ILE A 51 -43.18 11.38 -11.52
CA ILE A 51 -42.53 11.26 -10.19
C ILE A 51 -42.29 9.79 -9.83
N LEU A 52 -43.20 8.90 -10.21
CA LEU A 52 -43.09 7.46 -9.98
C LEU A 52 -42.01 6.84 -10.90
N GLU A 53 -41.90 7.27 -12.15
CA GLU A 53 -40.88 6.82 -13.10
C GLU A 53 -39.48 7.28 -12.71
N ASP A 54 -39.33 8.53 -12.23
CA ASP A 54 -38.08 9.04 -11.65
C ASP A 54 -37.70 8.30 -10.36
N LYS A 55 -38.68 7.93 -9.53
CA LYS A 55 -38.47 7.12 -8.32
C LYS A 55 -38.03 5.69 -8.64
N ILE A 56 -38.57 5.09 -9.70
CA ILE A 56 -38.19 3.75 -10.15
C ILE A 56 -36.79 3.75 -10.76
N THR A 57 -36.45 4.78 -11.54
CA THR A 57 -35.13 4.90 -12.20
C THR A 57 -34.02 5.25 -11.19
N SER A 58 -34.35 5.98 -10.12
CA SER A 58 -33.39 6.38 -9.08
C SER A 58 -33.12 5.30 -8.01
N GLN A 59 -33.92 4.24 -7.94
CA GLN A 59 -33.65 3.11 -7.05
C GLN A 59 -33.00 1.94 -7.82
N SER A 60 -31.96 1.33 -7.24
CA SER A 60 -31.23 0.23 -7.88
C SER A 60 -32.14 -0.99 -8.11
N ALA A 61 -31.83 -1.81 -9.12
CA ALA A 61 -32.59 -3.02 -9.51
C ALA A 61 -32.89 -4.01 -8.36
N THR A 62 -32.11 -3.95 -7.27
CA THR A 62 -32.33 -4.69 -6.03
C THR A 62 -33.59 -4.28 -5.25
N SER A 63 -33.99 -3.00 -5.32
CA SER A 63 -35.21 -2.48 -4.67
C SER A 63 -36.49 -2.95 -5.35
N LEU A 64 -36.51 -2.99 -6.70
CA LEU A 64 -37.61 -3.50 -7.50
C LEU A 64 -37.84 -5.00 -7.25
N SER A 65 -36.75 -5.76 -7.12
CA SER A 65 -36.80 -7.18 -6.76
C SER A 65 -37.37 -7.39 -5.35
N ALA A 66 -37.06 -6.51 -4.39
CA ALA A 66 -37.60 -6.56 -3.04
C ALA A 66 -39.10 -6.20 -2.98
N MET A 67 -39.54 -5.21 -3.76
CA MET A 67 -40.97 -4.86 -3.87
C MET A 67 -41.78 -5.93 -4.59
N ARG A 68 -41.19 -6.58 -5.60
CA ARG A 68 -41.76 -7.73 -6.31
C ARG A 68 -42.04 -8.92 -5.39
N ASN A 69 -41.22 -9.08 -4.36
CA ASN A 69 -41.37 -10.13 -3.35
C ASN A 69 -42.32 -9.73 -2.22
N ALA A 70 -42.56 -8.44 -2.00
CA ALA A 70 -43.41 -7.94 -0.93
C ALA A 70 -44.91 -8.06 -1.24
N ASP A 71 -45.31 -7.95 -2.51
CA ASP A 71 -46.72 -8.03 -2.90
C ASP A 71 -46.93 -8.89 -4.18
N PRO A 72 -47.57 -10.06 -4.07
CA PRO A 72 -47.80 -10.94 -5.22
C PRO A 72 -48.82 -10.38 -6.22
N SER A 73 -49.59 -9.36 -5.86
CA SER A 73 -50.52 -8.67 -6.79
C SER A 73 -49.79 -7.77 -7.79
N LEU A 74 -48.66 -7.17 -7.39
CA LEU A 74 -47.81 -6.36 -8.27
C LEU A 74 -47.21 -7.17 -9.41
N ASN A 75 -46.89 -8.45 -9.16
CA ASN A 75 -46.40 -9.35 -10.21
C ASN A 75 -47.39 -9.50 -11.38
N LYS A 76 -48.71 -9.55 -11.09
CA LYS A 76 -49.74 -9.67 -12.14
C LYS A 76 -49.87 -8.40 -12.96
N ILE A 77 -49.74 -7.24 -12.31
CA ILE A 77 -49.78 -5.93 -12.97
C ILE A 77 -48.53 -5.76 -13.85
N ILE A 78 -47.35 -6.03 -13.30
CA ILE A 78 -46.09 -5.96 -14.03
C ILE A 78 -46.10 -6.93 -15.22
N SER A 79 -46.51 -8.18 -15.04
CA SER A 79 -46.57 -9.16 -16.15
C SER A 79 -47.53 -8.74 -17.27
N LYS A 80 -48.61 -8.01 -16.93
CA LYS A 80 -49.59 -7.50 -17.91
C LYS A 80 -48.98 -6.40 -18.79
N TYR A 81 -48.03 -5.63 -18.27
CA TYR A 81 -47.27 -4.62 -19.03
C TYR A 81 -45.96 -5.16 -19.64
N GLU A 82 -45.35 -6.18 -19.02
CA GLU A 82 -44.14 -6.88 -19.51
C GLU A 82 -44.45 -7.76 -20.73
N SER A 83 -45.68 -8.27 -20.83
CA SER A 83 -46.16 -8.93 -22.06
C SER A 83 -46.09 -7.99 -23.27
N SER A 84 -46.31 -6.69 -23.07
CA SER A 84 -46.14 -5.66 -24.11
C SER A 84 -44.68 -5.28 -24.39
N SER A 85 -43.72 -5.62 -23.52
CA SER A 85 -42.29 -5.42 -23.78
C SER A 85 -41.63 -6.63 -24.45
N SER A 86 -42.13 -7.85 -24.20
CA SER A 86 -41.64 -9.06 -24.90
C SER A 86 -42.09 -9.14 -26.37
N SER A 87 -43.22 -8.51 -26.72
CA SER A 87 -43.73 -8.44 -28.09
C SER A 87 -43.31 -7.16 -28.83
N LEU A 88 -42.27 -6.45 -28.36
CA LEU A 88 -41.73 -5.32 -29.11
C LEU A 88 -41.20 -5.82 -30.46
N PRO A 89 -41.70 -5.31 -31.61
CA PRO A 89 -41.11 -5.57 -32.93
C PRO A 89 -39.60 -5.25 -32.95
N ASN A 90 -39.17 -4.41 -32.02
CA ASN A 90 -37.84 -3.86 -31.89
C ASN A 90 -36.78 -4.86 -31.40
N ILE A 91 -37.10 -5.91 -30.62
CA ILE A 91 -36.07 -6.87 -30.16
C ILE A 91 -35.65 -7.78 -31.32
N ASN A 92 -36.63 -8.32 -32.06
CA ASN A 92 -36.34 -9.12 -33.24
C ASN A 92 -35.68 -8.26 -34.33
N GLN A 93 -36.17 -7.03 -34.55
CA GLN A 93 -35.54 -6.07 -35.48
C GLN A 93 -34.12 -5.70 -35.06
N ALA A 94 -33.87 -5.35 -33.80
CA ALA A 94 -32.54 -5.06 -33.28
C ALA A 94 -31.61 -6.28 -33.38
N SER A 95 -32.12 -7.48 -33.10
CA SER A 95 -31.34 -8.70 -33.27
C SER A 95 -30.99 -8.95 -34.74
N SER A 96 -31.89 -8.65 -35.69
CA SER A 96 -31.60 -8.74 -37.13
C SER A 96 -30.64 -7.66 -37.61
N TYR A 97 -30.72 -6.43 -37.07
CA TYR A 97 -29.75 -5.37 -37.35
C TYR A 97 -28.36 -5.73 -36.86
N ILE A 98 -28.25 -6.25 -35.63
CA ILE A 98 -26.97 -6.70 -35.08
C ILE A 98 -26.42 -7.87 -35.91
N LYS A 99 -27.26 -8.79 -36.41
CA LYS A 99 -26.83 -9.88 -37.29
C LYS A 99 -26.33 -9.38 -38.65
N SER A 100 -26.85 -8.26 -39.16
CA SER A 100 -26.46 -7.68 -40.46
C SER A 100 -25.29 -6.70 -40.38
N GLU A 101 -24.79 -6.39 -39.18
CA GLU A 101 -23.62 -5.53 -38.99
C GLU A 101 -22.39 -6.06 -39.74
N PRO A 102 -21.72 -5.24 -40.58
CA PRO A 102 -20.55 -5.65 -41.36
C PRO A 102 -19.41 -6.21 -40.50
N LEU A 103 -19.30 -5.74 -39.25
CA LEU A 103 -18.28 -6.17 -38.29
C LEU A 103 -18.37 -7.67 -37.96
N LEU A 104 -19.57 -8.24 -37.86
CA LEU A 104 -19.73 -9.68 -37.61
C LEU A 104 -19.39 -10.53 -38.83
N SER A 105 -19.46 -9.96 -40.04
CA SER A 105 -19.09 -10.65 -41.28
C SER A 105 -17.57 -10.74 -41.47
N HIS A 106 -16.84 -9.69 -41.07
CA HIS A 106 -15.41 -9.56 -41.35
C HIS A 106 -14.51 -9.93 -40.16
N ASN A 107 -14.99 -9.74 -38.94
CA ASN A 107 -14.22 -9.97 -37.73
C ASN A 107 -14.67 -11.26 -37.01
N LYS A 108 -13.81 -12.28 -37.02
CA LYS A 108 -14.02 -13.55 -36.33
C LYS A 108 -14.30 -13.36 -34.84
N HIS A 109 -13.56 -12.47 -34.16
CA HIS A 109 -13.71 -12.24 -32.73
C HIS A 109 -15.07 -11.60 -32.39
N ALA A 110 -15.53 -10.65 -33.21
CA ALA A 110 -16.85 -10.04 -33.03
C ALA A 110 -17.99 -11.07 -33.22
N LYS A 111 -17.82 -11.97 -34.19
CA LYS A 111 -18.74 -13.09 -34.43
C LYS A 111 -18.74 -14.10 -33.28
N ASP A 112 -17.57 -14.40 -32.72
CA ASP A 112 -17.43 -15.33 -31.59
C ASP A 112 -18.10 -14.75 -30.32
N ILE A 113 -17.92 -13.46 -30.03
CA ILE A 113 -18.61 -12.78 -28.90
C ILE A 113 -20.13 -12.77 -29.10
N TYR A 114 -20.62 -12.51 -30.30
CA TYR A 114 -22.05 -12.47 -30.57
C TYR A 114 -22.74 -13.83 -30.38
N ASN A 115 -22.06 -14.91 -30.79
CA ASN A 115 -22.60 -16.27 -30.65
C ASN A 115 -22.38 -16.87 -29.26
N ALA A 116 -21.54 -16.23 -28.42
CA ALA A 116 -21.29 -16.67 -27.06
C ALA A 116 -22.56 -16.55 -26.21
N GLN A 117 -22.77 -17.54 -25.34
CA GLN A 117 -23.86 -17.49 -24.38
C GLN A 117 -23.55 -16.44 -23.30
N PRO A 118 -24.52 -15.63 -22.86
CA PRO A 118 -24.34 -14.73 -21.73
C PRO A 118 -23.93 -15.50 -20.47
N TRP A 119 -23.00 -14.94 -19.70
CA TRP A 119 -22.50 -15.56 -18.47
C TRP A 119 -23.61 -15.71 -17.43
N THR A 120 -23.90 -16.94 -16.99
CA THR A 120 -24.97 -17.28 -16.04
C THR A 120 -24.50 -17.37 -14.59
N GLY A 121 -23.21 -17.15 -14.32
CA GLY A 121 -22.61 -17.30 -12.98
C GLY A 121 -21.78 -18.58 -12.82
N GLU A 122 -22.07 -19.60 -13.62
CA GLU A 122 -21.35 -20.88 -13.65
C GLU A 122 -20.71 -21.08 -15.02
N GLU A 123 -19.46 -21.57 -15.04
CA GLU A 123 -18.72 -21.84 -16.27
C GLU A 123 -19.16 -23.19 -16.87
N SER A 124 -19.35 -23.24 -18.19
CA SER A 124 -19.65 -24.50 -18.87
C SER A 124 -18.41 -25.38 -18.94
N VAL A 125 -18.58 -26.70 -18.76
CA VAL A 125 -17.50 -27.70 -18.89
C VAL A 125 -16.77 -27.59 -20.23
N HIS A 126 -17.47 -27.21 -21.30
CA HIS A 126 -16.87 -26.98 -22.62
C HIS A 126 -15.89 -25.80 -22.62
N ASP A 127 -16.28 -24.69 -21.99
CA ASP A 127 -15.46 -23.48 -21.90
C ASP A 127 -14.25 -23.70 -20.99
N SER A 128 -14.43 -24.42 -19.87
CA SER A 128 -13.33 -24.81 -18.98
C SER A 128 -12.28 -25.68 -19.65
N ASN A 129 -12.72 -26.66 -20.46
CA ASN A 129 -11.81 -27.49 -21.23
C ASN A 129 -11.11 -26.68 -22.33
N LEU A 130 -11.82 -25.78 -23.01
CA LEU A 130 -11.25 -24.92 -24.05
C LEU A 130 -10.20 -23.96 -23.47
N ARG A 131 -10.45 -23.39 -22.28
CA ARG A 131 -9.49 -22.58 -21.55
C ARG A 131 -8.26 -23.38 -21.16
N MET A 132 -8.43 -24.60 -20.65
CA MET A 132 -7.30 -25.49 -20.35
C MET A 132 -6.45 -25.81 -21.59
N ILE A 133 -7.08 -25.98 -22.75
CA ILE A 133 -6.37 -26.21 -24.02
C ILE A 133 -5.64 -24.94 -24.49
N ILE A 134 -6.26 -23.76 -24.39
CA ILE A 134 -5.64 -22.48 -24.76
C ILE A 134 -4.45 -22.18 -23.84
N ASP A 135 -4.58 -22.43 -22.53
CA ASP A 135 -3.53 -22.19 -21.55
C ASP A 135 -2.37 -23.19 -21.67
N THR A 136 -2.63 -24.41 -22.18
CA THR A 136 -1.58 -25.42 -22.41
C THR A 136 -0.84 -25.25 -23.74
N ALA A 137 -1.44 -24.60 -24.73
CA ALA A 137 -0.78 -24.32 -26.01
C ALA A 137 0.24 -23.17 -25.85
N PRO A 138 1.52 -23.35 -26.26
CA PRO A 138 2.48 -22.25 -26.23
C PRO A 138 2.05 -21.13 -27.19
N LYS A 139 2.17 -19.88 -26.75
CA LYS A 139 1.85 -18.70 -27.58
C LYS A 139 2.68 -18.75 -28.87
N PRO A 140 2.08 -18.47 -30.05
CA PRO A 140 2.85 -18.42 -31.29
C PRO A 140 3.92 -17.34 -31.16
N VAL A 141 5.18 -17.75 -31.28
CA VAL A 141 6.31 -16.84 -31.40
C VAL A 141 6.12 -16.09 -32.71
N ASN A 142 5.96 -14.77 -32.65
CA ASN A 142 5.96 -13.91 -33.83
C ASN A 142 7.36 -13.96 -34.45
N GLU A 143 7.61 -14.96 -35.29
CA GLU A 143 8.77 -14.92 -36.17
C GLU A 143 8.63 -13.73 -37.13
N PRO A 144 9.72 -12.99 -37.40
CA PRO A 144 9.73 -11.89 -38.38
C PRO A 144 9.45 -12.34 -39.83
N SER A 145 9.21 -13.63 -40.06
CA SER A 145 8.82 -14.22 -41.35
C SER A 145 7.41 -13.83 -41.81
N SER A 146 6.54 -13.29 -40.93
CA SER A 146 5.20 -12.84 -41.33
C SER A 146 5.19 -11.54 -42.16
N ALA A 147 6.33 -10.84 -42.28
CA ALA A 147 6.49 -9.68 -43.16
C ALA A 147 6.47 -10.03 -44.67
N LEU A 148 6.48 -11.32 -45.04
CA LEU A 148 6.44 -11.80 -46.43
C LEU A 148 5.06 -11.66 -47.10
N TYR A 149 3.99 -11.40 -46.34
CA TYR A 149 2.65 -11.17 -46.88
C TYR A 149 2.32 -9.67 -47.02
N LYS A 150 3.27 -8.84 -47.47
CA LYS A 150 2.90 -7.52 -48.02
C LYS A 150 2.24 -7.72 -49.38
N LYS A 151 0.92 -7.54 -49.42
CA LYS A 151 0.12 -7.50 -50.66
C LYS A 151 0.86 -6.63 -51.70
N LYS A 152 1.28 -7.22 -52.82
CA LYS A 152 1.99 -6.49 -53.89
C LYS A 152 1.09 -5.37 -54.38
N ARG A 153 1.47 -4.11 -54.12
CA ARG A 153 0.75 -2.92 -54.59
C ARG A 153 0.62 -2.96 -56.12
N SER A 154 -0.56 -2.58 -56.61
CA SER A 154 -0.85 -2.57 -58.05
C SER A 154 0.08 -1.60 -58.79
N SER A 155 0.43 -1.89 -60.04
CA SER A 155 1.32 -1.04 -60.84
C SER A 155 0.81 0.40 -60.95
N LYS A 156 -0.52 0.58 -60.99
CA LYS A 156 -1.17 1.90 -61.03
C LYS A 156 -0.94 2.69 -59.73
N GLU A 157 -1.00 2.01 -58.60
CA GLU A 157 -0.77 2.59 -57.28
C GLU A 157 0.70 2.97 -57.08
N LYS A 158 1.63 2.15 -57.58
CA LYS A 158 3.06 2.48 -57.61
C LYS A 158 3.35 3.71 -58.46
N LEU A 159 2.67 3.85 -59.61
CA LEU A 159 2.89 4.95 -60.54
C LEU A 159 2.28 6.27 -60.03
N ALA A 160 1.15 6.21 -59.33
CA ALA A 160 0.59 7.34 -58.60
C ALA A 160 1.54 7.82 -57.50
N MET A 161 1.99 6.89 -56.63
CA MET A 161 2.99 7.21 -55.61
C MET A 161 4.29 7.77 -56.19
N ALA A 162 4.78 7.23 -57.31
CA ALA A 162 5.98 7.74 -57.94
C ALA A 162 5.79 9.18 -58.49
N ARG A 163 4.62 9.51 -59.04
CA ARG A 163 4.30 10.87 -59.46
C ARG A 163 4.26 11.81 -58.25
N ASP A 164 3.57 11.43 -57.19
CA ASP A 164 3.46 12.26 -55.98
C ASP A 164 4.83 12.49 -55.33
N VAL A 165 5.64 11.44 -55.18
CA VAL A 165 7.03 11.54 -54.68
C VAL A 165 7.90 12.41 -55.58
N SER A 166 7.71 12.36 -56.90
CA SER A 166 8.45 13.21 -57.83
C SER A 166 8.02 14.68 -57.78
N LEU A 167 6.75 14.95 -57.47
CA LEU A 167 6.24 16.30 -57.27
C LEU A 167 6.77 16.89 -55.98
N ASP A 168 6.74 16.14 -54.88
CA ASP A 168 7.33 16.55 -53.60
C ASP A 168 8.82 16.85 -53.73
N TYR A 169 9.57 16.00 -54.45
CA TYR A 169 10.98 16.25 -54.72
C TYR A 169 11.21 17.51 -55.57
N LYS A 170 10.32 17.83 -56.51
CA LYS A 170 10.43 19.05 -57.32
C LYS A 170 10.09 20.31 -56.52
N VAL A 171 9.11 20.23 -55.63
CA VAL A 171 8.69 21.35 -54.78
C VAL A 171 9.75 21.62 -53.70
N ASN A 172 10.38 20.58 -53.14
CA ASN A 172 11.44 20.71 -52.13
C ASN A 172 12.86 20.85 -52.69
N LYS A 173 13.07 20.72 -54.02
CA LYS A 173 14.37 20.96 -54.67
C LYS A 173 14.46 22.39 -55.20
N VAL A 174 14.19 23.35 -54.32
CA VAL A 174 14.64 24.74 -54.44
C VAL A 174 15.59 24.95 -53.26
N ASP A 175 16.79 25.47 -53.52
CA ASP A 175 18.00 25.36 -52.70
C ASP A 175 17.82 25.47 -51.18
N ASN A 176 18.32 24.47 -50.45
CA ASN A 176 18.31 24.36 -48.98
C ASN A 176 19.34 25.28 -48.29
N ASN A 177 19.78 26.36 -48.93
CA ASN A 177 20.90 27.19 -48.44
C ASN A 177 20.58 28.68 -48.30
N GLU A 178 19.33 29.12 -48.47
CA GLU A 178 18.95 30.50 -48.17
C GLU A 178 17.70 30.56 -47.28
N ASP A 179 17.97 30.78 -46.00
CA ASP A 179 17.16 31.47 -45.00
C ASP A 179 15.63 31.27 -45.07
N ASP A 180 15.15 30.19 -44.43
CA ASP A 180 13.74 30.06 -44.02
C ASP A 180 13.26 31.33 -43.29
N GLY A 181 14.14 31.96 -42.49
CA GLY A 181 13.88 33.24 -41.83
C GLY A 181 13.72 34.42 -42.80
N PHE A 182 14.44 34.46 -43.92
CA PHE A 182 14.31 35.53 -44.92
C PHE A 182 13.05 35.36 -45.76
N ARG A 183 12.65 34.11 -46.03
CA ARG A 183 11.38 33.77 -46.68
C ARG A 183 10.17 34.12 -45.82
N GLU A 184 10.24 33.88 -44.51
CA GLU A 184 9.22 34.32 -43.54
C GLU A 184 9.17 35.85 -43.42
N MET A 185 10.32 36.54 -43.36
CA MET A 185 10.39 38.02 -43.30
C MET A 185 9.88 38.69 -44.59
N TYR A 186 10.14 38.11 -45.76
CA TYR A 186 9.57 38.60 -47.02
C TYR A 186 8.08 38.30 -47.12
N ARG A 187 7.61 37.16 -46.59
CA ARG A 187 6.19 36.87 -46.49
C ARG A 187 5.48 37.88 -45.59
N GLU A 188 6.04 38.24 -44.44
CA GLU A 188 5.50 39.30 -43.57
C GLU A 188 5.54 40.69 -44.22
N LYS A 189 6.63 41.06 -44.91
CA LYS A 189 6.80 42.39 -45.52
C LYS A 189 6.03 42.60 -46.82
N LEU A 190 5.91 41.58 -47.68
CA LEU A 190 5.20 41.69 -48.97
C LEU A 190 3.70 41.50 -48.84
N LEU A 191 3.22 40.62 -47.96
CA LEU A 191 1.77 40.45 -47.74
C LEU A 191 1.23 41.48 -46.74
N GLY A 192 2.07 42.05 -45.88
CA GLY A 192 1.66 42.98 -44.84
C GLY A 192 0.70 42.36 -43.81
N PRO A 193 0.45 43.04 -42.67
CA PRO A 193 -0.47 42.53 -41.66
C PRO A 193 -1.91 42.32 -42.16
N SER A 194 -2.29 42.94 -43.28
CA SER A 194 -3.67 42.95 -43.78
C SER A 194 -4.07 41.73 -44.62
N MET A 195 -3.13 40.99 -45.21
CA MET A 195 -3.45 39.72 -45.93
C MET A 195 -3.37 38.47 -45.04
N LEU A 196 -2.65 38.54 -43.91
CA LEU A 196 -2.77 37.52 -42.85
C LEU A 196 -4.06 37.69 -42.02
N LEU A 197 -4.73 38.84 -42.17
CA LEU A 197 -6.05 39.13 -41.63
C LEU A 197 -7.13 38.99 -42.71
N HIS A 198 -7.13 37.91 -43.50
CA HIS A 198 -8.34 37.61 -44.29
C HIS A 198 -9.39 36.95 -43.38
N HIS A 199 -10.23 37.82 -42.82
CA HIS A 199 -11.65 37.65 -42.51
C HIS A 199 -12.09 36.37 -41.78
N SER A 200 -12.51 36.61 -40.53
CA SER A 200 -13.43 35.84 -39.70
C SER A 200 -12.82 34.77 -38.79
N THR A 201 -13.20 34.92 -37.52
CA THR A 201 -13.10 33.96 -36.42
C THR A 201 -11.82 34.01 -35.60
N SER A 202 -11.99 34.45 -34.36
CA SER A 202 -11.31 33.94 -33.18
C SER A 202 -11.55 32.43 -33.04
N SER A 203 -11.07 31.64 -34.00
CA SER A 203 -11.16 30.18 -33.99
C SER A 203 -9.92 29.61 -33.32
N VAL A 204 -10.15 28.64 -32.45
CA VAL A 204 -9.12 27.79 -31.85
C VAL A 204 -8.14 27.24 -32.90
N ASP A 205 -8.59 27.08 -34.13
CA ASP A 205 -7.82 26.65 -35.31
C ASP A 205 -6.67 27.60 -35.68
N PHE A 206 -6.79 28.91 -35.43
CA PHE A 206 -5.69 29.85 -35.67
C PHE A 206 -4.59 29.72 -34.60
N VAL A 207 -4.99 29.54 -33.33
CA VAL A 207 -4.04 29.26 -32.24
C VAL A 207 -3.40 27.90 -32.47
N GLU A 208 -4.14 26.92 -32.96
CA GLU A 208 -3.64 25.60 -33.33
C GLU A 208 -2.67 25.67 -34.51
N SER A 209 -2.95 26.47 -35.54
CA SER A 209 -2.06 26.71 -36.67
C SER A 209 -0.78 27.45 -36.25
N LEU A 210 -0.90 28.49 -35.43
CA LEU A 210 0.25 29.23 -34.90
C LEU A 210 1.10 28.37 -33.96
N ALA A 211 0.46 27.59 -33.08
CA ALA A 211 1.13 26.65 -32.21
C ALA A 211 1.79 25.52 -33.02
N GLY A 212 1.12 25.00 -34.04
CA GLY A 212 1.64 24.00 -34.96
C GLY A 212 2.88 24.50 -35.70
N ASN A 213 2.84 25.72 -36.23
CA ASN A 213 3.99 26.34 -36.88
C ASN A 213 5.15 26.56 -35.90
N LYS A 214 4.85 26.99 -34.67
CA LYS A 214 5.87 27.18 -33.61
C LYS A 214 6.48 25.85 -33.15
N ILE A 215 5.69 24.79 -33.06
CA ILE A 215 6.14 23.43 -32.75
C ILE A 215 7.03 22.92 -33.88
N ASN A 216 6.62 23.08 -35.14
CA ASN A 216 7.37 22.64 -36.31
C ASN A 216 8.68 23.41 -36.50
N ALA A 217 8.72 24.68 -36.10
CA ALA A 217 9.94 25.50 -36.13
C ALA A 217 10.93 25.15 -35.01
N THR A 218 10.46 24.59 -33.88
CA THR A 218 11.31 24.27 -32.71
C THR A 218 11.66 22.79 -32.60
N ILE A 219 10.95 21.91 -33.30
CA ILE A 219 11.27 20.49 -33.37
C ILE A 219 12.40 20.25 -34.38
N ASN A 220 13.41 19.50 -33.99
CA ASN A 220 14.43 19.05 -34.93
C ASN A 220 13.85 17.97 -35.83
N GLN A 221 13.66 18.27 -37.12
CA GLN A 221 13.01 17.37 -38.06
C GLN A 221 13.75 16.02 -38.22
N ASN A 222 15.07 16.01 -38.03
CA ASN A 222 15.90 14.79 -38.14
C ASN A 222 15.78 13.86 -36.92
N THR A 223 15.61 14.41 -35.72
CA THR A 223 15.59 13.62 -34.47
C THR A 223 14.21 13.54 -33.85
N GLY A 224 13.26 14.37 -34.29
CA GLY A 224 11.93 14.54 -33.69
C GLY A 224 11.97 15.10 -32.26
N LYS A 225 13.11 15.67 -31.83
CA LYS A 225 13.31 16.18 -30.47
C LYS A 225 13.26 17.70 -30.46
N PHE A 226 12.61 18.26 -29.44
CA PHE A 226 12.74 19.66 -29.10
C PHE A 226 14.10 19.86 -28.43
N GLU A 227 14.92 20.76 -28.96
CA GLU A 227 16.19 21.14 -28.34
C GLU A 227 15.91 22.18 -27.25
N GLY A 228 16.20 21.81 -26.00
CA GLY A 228 16.06 22.71 -24.86
C GLY A 228 16.43 22.01 -23.54
N GLY A 229 17.15 22.71 -22.67
CA GLY A 229 17.61 22.17 -21.37
C GLY A 229 16.48 21.79 -20.41
N ASP A 230 15.25 22.24 -20.66
CA ASP A 230 14.07 21.84 -19.89
C ASP A 230 13.44 20.53 -20.41
N MET A 231 13.64 20.18 -21.69
CA MET A 231 13.12 18.93 -22.25
C MET A 231 13.86 17.70 -21.71
N ASP A 232 15.12 17.84 -21.33
CA ASP A 232 15.90 16.81 -20.64
C ASP A 232 15.42 16.54 -19.20
N LYS A 233 14.66 17.48 -18.61
CA LYS A 233 14.00 17.29 -17.31
C LYS A 233 12.62 16.66 -17.45
N VAL A 234 11.91 16.99 -18.53
CA VAL A 234 10.56 16.47 -18.82
C VAL A 234 10.61 15.04 -19.36
N ARG A 235 11.69 14.67 -20.07
CA ARG A 235 11.89 13.31 -20.60
C ARG A 235 12.80 12.52 -19.66
N GLY A 236 12.46 11.26 -19.42
CA GLY A 236 13.35 10.35 -18.70
C GLY A 236 14.66 10.17 -19.45
N LYS A 237 15.79 10.11 -18.72
CA LYS A 237 17.09 9.79 -19.32
C LYS A 237 17.01 8.40 -19.99
N PRO A 238 17.53 8.25 -21.22
CA PRO A 238 17.61 6.94 -21.85
C PRO A 238 18.41 5.98 -20.96
N LEU A 239 17.96 4.73 -20.85
CA LEU A 239 18.65 3.69 -20.08
C LEU A 239 20.04 3.47 -20.70
N ASP A 240 21.06 3.27 -19.86
CA ASP A 240 22.42 3.00 -20.32
C ASP A 240 22.44 1.75 -21.23
N ARG A 241 23.30 1.77 -22.25
CA ARG A 241 23.43 0.63 -23.17
C ARG A 241 23.80 -0.66 -22.44
N ASP A 242 24.56 -0.57 -21.36
CA ASP A 242 24.91 -1.72 -20.52
C ASP A 242 23.76 -2.18 -19.62
N HIS A 243 22.85 -1.27 -19.26
CA HIS A 243 21.60 -1.60 -18.58
C HIS A 243 20.73 -2.42 -19.54
N LEU A 244 20.56 -1.96 -20.78
CA LEU A 244 19.79 -2.63 -21.83
C LEU A 244 20.33 -4.01 -22.24
N LYS A 245 21.64 -4.26 -22.15
CA LYS A 245 22.25 -5.58 -22.44
C LYS A 245 21.74 -6.68 -21.51
N ASN A 246 21.48 -6.34 -20.24
CA ASN A 246 21.03 -7.27 -19.21
C ASN A 246 19.50 -7.24 -19.02
N CYS A 247 18.79 -6.32 -19.69
CA CYS A 247 17.33 -6.18 -19.65
C CYS A 247 16.55 -7.32 -20.33
N THR A 248 17.23 -8.29 -20.96
CA THR A 248 16.57 -9.47 -21.54
C THR A 248 16.02 -10.41 -20.48
N ASP A 249 16.60 -10.43 -19.27
CA ASP A 249 16.14 -11.26 -18.17
C ASP A 249 15.24 -10.47 -17.20
N SER A 250 14.07 -11.02 -16.88
CA SER A 250 13.19 -10.46 -15.85
C SER A 250 13.83 -10.48 -14.47
N ASN A 251 14.72 -11.44 -14.19
CA ASN A 251 15.46 -11.52 -12.93
C ASN A 251 16.34 -10.29 -12.70
N TYR A 252 16.89 -9.70 -13.77
CA TYR A 252 17.72 -8.52 -13.68
C TYR A 252 16.93 -7.32 -13.16
N PHE A 253 15.74 -7.08 -13.71
CA PHE A 253 14.84 -6.03 -13.24
C PHE A 253 14.32 -6.32 -11.84
N MET A 254 13.98 -7.58 -11.52
CA MET A 254 13.58 -7.99 -10.17
C MET A 254 14.67 -7.63 -9.15
N ASN A 255 15.92 -8.03 -9.41
CA ASN A 255 17.05 -7.72 -8.55
C ASN A 255 17.32 -6.21 -8.45
N GLN A 256 17.09 -5.46 -9.52
CA GLN A 256 17.22 -4.01 -9.50
C GLN A 256 16.12 -3.34 -8.69
N ILE A 257 14.87 -3.80 -8.79
CA ILE A 257 13.74 -3.32 -7.98
C ILE A 257 14.04 -3.60 -6.51
N LEU A 258 14.46 -4.83 -6.16
CA LEU A 258 14.85 -5.18 -4.80
C LEU A 258 15.97 -4.28 -4.27
N LYS A 259 17.01 -4.02 -5.08
CA LYS A 259 18.09 -3.08 -4.72
C LYS A 259 17.59 -1.65 -4.55
N LYS A 260 16.72 -1.16 -5.44
CA LYS A 260 16.18 0.21 -5.39
C LYS A 260 15.22 0.42 -4.22
N GLN A 261 14.48 -0.61 -3.84
CA GLN A 261 13.56 -0.57 -2.71
C GLN A 261 14.24 -0.92 -1.38
N GLU A 262 15.55 -1.22 -1.40
CA GLU A 262 16.33 -1.68 -0.24
C GLU A 262 15.71 -2.90 0.47
N VAL A 263 14.89 -3.68 -0.26
CA VAL A 263 14.18 -4.84 0.29
C VAL A 263 15.13 -6.02 0.31
N ARG A 264 15.42 -6.50 1.51
CA ARG A 264 16.21 -7.73 1.69
C ARG A 264 15.29 -8.94 1.43
N PRO A 265 15.81 -10.02 0.83
CA PRO A 265 15.11 -11.28 0.78
C PRO A 265 14.59 -11.71 2.16
N PRO A 266 13.37 -12.28 2.27
CA PRO A 266 12.76 -12.63 3.56
C PRO A 266 13.63 -13.51 4.47
N TRP A 267 14.40 -14.44 3.88
CA TRP A 267 15.30 -15.30 4.65
C TRP A 267 16.48 -14.55 5.26
N ILE A 268 16.96 -13.47 4.63
CA ILE A 268 18.03 -12.61 5.18
C ILE A 268 17.50 -11.78 6.34
N GLU A 269 16.26 -11.30 6.26
CA GLU A 269 15.61 -10.61 7.38
C GLU A 269 15.45 -11.55 8.57
N ASN A 270 14.95 -12.77 8.33
CA ASN A 270 14.85 -13.80 9.36
C ASN A 270 16.22 -14.20 9.92
N GLN A 271 17.28 -14.20 9.10
CA GLN A 271 18.65 -14.42 9.57
C GLN A 271 19.10 -13.34 10.55
N GLN A 272 18.85 -12.07 10.21
CA GLN A 272 19.22 -10.94 11.06
C GLN A 272 18.44 -10.97 12.38
N GLU A 273 17.14 -11.27 12.33
CA GLU A 273 16.31 -11.32 13.52
C GLU A 273 16.70 -12.50 14.43
N LEU A 274 16.93 -13.68 13.86
CA LEU A 274 17.42 -14.84 14.60
C LEU A 274 18.77 -14.56 15.26
N ASN A 275 19.69 -13.87 14.58
CA ASN A 275 20.97 -13.48 15.17
C ASN A 275 20.77 -12.54 16.37
N ARG A 276 19.89 -11.52 16.26
CA ARG A 276 19.56 -10.63 17.38
C ARG A 276 18.94 -11.37 18.55
N HIS A 277 18.04 -12.31 18.27
CA HIS A 277 17.43 -13.14 19.30
C HIS A 277 18.44 -14.03 20.01
N LEU A 278 19.38 -14.65 19.27
CA LEU A 278 20.50 -15.43 19.83
C LEU A 278 21.41 -14.56 20.70
N GLU A 279 21.81 -13.39 20.21
CA GLU A 279 22.66 -12.45 20.94
C GLU A 279 21.97 -11.98 22.23
N THR A 280 20.69 -11.63 22.15
CA THR A 280 19.89 -11.21 23.31
C THR A 280 19.74 -12.34 24.33
N PHE A 281 19.49 -13.57 23.87
CA PHE A 281 19.41 -14.74 24.74
C PHE A 281 20.72 -15.01 25.46
N ARG A 282 21.84 -15.03 24.72
CA ARG A 282 23.18 -15.22 25.31
C ARG A 282 23.53 -14.11 26.28
N ARG A 283 23.23 -12.85 25.96
CA ARG A 283 23.42 -11.71 26.87
C ARG A 283 22.61 -11.87 28.15
N ASN A 284 21.38 -12.39 28.05
CA ASN A 284 20.54 -12.63 29.23
C ASN A 284 21.10 -13.76 30.11
N LEU A 285 21.58 -14.86 29.51
CA LEU A 285 22.29 -15.91 30.24
C LEU A 285 23.55 -15.36 30.93
N ASP A 286 24.31 -14.53 30.22
CA ASP A 286 25.53 -13.94 30.76
C ASP A 286 25.22 -12.99 31.94
N GLU A 287 24.16 -12.19 31.84
CA GLU A 287 23.68 -11.34 32.94
C GLU A 287 23.18 -12.16 34.14
N MET A 288 22.52 -13.29 33.90
CA MET A 288 22.03 -14.19 34.94
C MET A 288 23.21 -14.82 35.70
N TRP A 289 24.20 -15.34 34.98
CA TRP A 289 25.43 -15.86 35.59
C TRP A 289 26.22 -14.79 36.33
N PHE A 290 26.33 -13.58 35.77
CA PHE A 290 27.01 -12.48 36.43
C PHE A 290 26.32 -12.09 37.76
N LYS A 291 24.98 -12.01 37.78
CA LYS A 291 24.21 -11.79 39.02
C LYS A 291 24.41 -12.92 40.01
N TRP A 292 24.46 -14.17 39.53
CA TRP A 292 24.74 -15.32 40.37
C TRP A 292 26.15 -15.21 41.00
N ILE A 293 27.18 -14.86 40.23
CA ILE A 293 28.54 -14.67 40.74
C ILE A 293 28.55 -13.58 41.83
N ILE A 294 27.85 -12.47 41.64
CA ILE A 294 27.84 -11.38 42.63
C ILE A 294 27.09 -11.75 43.91
N ASN A 295 25.95 -12.43 43.80
CA ASN A 295 25.03 -12.63 44.93
C ASN A 295 25.18 -13.97 45.65
N HIS A 296 25.53 -15.02 44.93
CA HIS A 296 25.49 -16.40 45.42
C HIS A 296 26.85 -17.09 45.43
N SER A 297 27.89 -16.49 44.82
CA SER A 297 29.24 -17.05 44.89
C SER A 297 29.90 -16.84 46.25
N GLU A 298 30.99 -17.58 46.46
CA GLU A 298 31.87 -17.42 47.61
C GLU A 298 32.48 -16.01 47.72
N ILE A 299 32.54 -15.25 46.61
CA ILE A 299 33.08 -13.89 46.59
C ILE A 299 32.00 -12.86 46.97
N SER A 300 30.72 -13.25 47.08
CA SER A 300 29.62 -12.30 47.29
C SER A 300 29.85 -11.33 48.46
N HIS A 301 30.27 -11.85 49.61
CA HIS A 301 30.58 -11.05 50.79
C HIS A 301 31.70 -10.03 50.52
N ILE A 302 32.73 -10.43 49.78
CA ILE A 302 33.85 -9.57 49.38
C ILE A 302 33.35 -8.50 48.41
N VAL A 303 32.60 -8.85 47.37
CA VAL A 303 32.04 -7.89 46.40
C VAL A 303 31.22 -6.79 47.10
N HIS A 304 30.42 -7.17 48.09
CA HIS A 304 29.56 -6.23 48.80
C HIS A 304 30.34 -5.36 49.80
N SER A 305 31.33 -5.93 50.49
CA SER A 305 32.18 -5.21 51.45
C SER A 305 33.24 -4.30 50.81
N ALA A 306 33.70 -4.66 49.60
CA ALA A 306 34.84 -4.02 48.96
C ALA A 306 34.55 -2.55 48.60
N THR A 307 35.58 -1.74 48.80
CA THR A 307 35.62 -0.30 48.47
C THR A 307 36.58 0.00 47.31
N ILE A 308 37.43 -0.97 46.92
CA ILE A 308 38.44 -0.87 45.87
C ILE A 308 38.22 -2.04 44.91
N LEU A 309 38.24 -1.77 43.60
CA LEU A 309 38.01 -2.77 42.55
C LEU A 309 39.06 -3.90 42.58
N GLU A 310 40.34 -3.57 42.76
CA GLU A 310 41.45 -4.52 42.80
C GLU A 310 41.25 -5.61 43.88
N THR A 311 40.55 -5.31 44.98
CA THR A 311 40.28 -6.31 46.02
C THR A 311 39.32 -7.40 45.54
N ILE A 312 38.40 -7.05 44.64
CA ILE A 312 37.44 -7.97 44.02
C ILE A 312 38.14 -8.80 42.94
N GLU A 313 38.99 -8.18 42.12
CA GLU A 313 39.77 -8.87 41.07
C GLU A 313 40.73 -9.88 41.68
N ASN A 314 41.50 -9.50 42.69
CA ASN A 314 42.40 -10.41 43.41
C ASN A 314 41.65 -11.57 44.10
N ALA A 315 40.44 -11.31 44.62
CA ALA A 315 39.61 -12.34 45.22
C ALA A 315 39.01 -13.29 44.18
N PHE A 316 38.72 -12.78 42.97
CA PHE A 316 38.30 -13.58 41.84
C PHE A 316 39.43 -14.51 41.37
N GLU A 317 40.62 -13.97 41.13
CA GLU A 317 41.79 -14.74 40.69
C GLU A 317 42.14 -15.91 41.63
N ARG A 318 42.06 -15.68 42.94
CA ARG A 318 42.32 -16.71 43.96
C ARG A 318 41.28 -17.84 43.95
N ASN A 319 40.05 -17.56 43.53
CA ASN A 319 38.95 -18.52 43.54
C ASN A 319 38.67 -19.14 42.16
N ILE A 320 39.43 -18.80 41.11
CA ILE A 320 39.31 -19.39 39.77
C ILE A 320 39.25 -20.93 39.83
N PRO A 321 40.13 -21.66 40.55
CA PRO A 321 40.10 -23.13 40.58
C PRO A 321 38.80 -23.71 41.16
N ARG A 322 38.10 -22.95 42.01
CA ARG A 322 36.80 -23.37 42.59
C ARG A 322 35.64 -23.15 41.63
N PHE A 323 35.73 -22.14 40.77
CA PHE A 323 34.76 -21.90 39.71
C PHE A 323 34.90 -22.92 38.57
N THR A 324 36.13 -23.28 38.21
CA THR A 324 36.38 -24.22 37.10
C THR A 324 36.12 -25.69 37.46
N GLY A 325 36.15 -26.06 38.75
CA GLY A 325 35.94 -27.43 39.20
C GLY A 325 34.48 -27.86 39.38
N ARG A 326 33.49 -26.99 39.14
CA ARG A 326 32.06 -27.34 39.22
C ARG A 326 31.57 -27.89 37.87
N ASP A 327 31.72 -29.20 37.66
CA ASP A 327 31.20 -29.87 36.45
C ASP A 327 29.66 -29.97 36.42
N GLU A 328 28.99 -29.83 37.58
CA GLU A 328 27.52 -29.90 37.69
C GLU A 328 26.90 -28.51 37.88
N LEU A 329 26.96 -27.71 36.82
CA LEU A 329 26.32 -26.39 36.75
C LEU A 329 24.78 -26.46 36.88
N GLY A 330 24.18 -27.62 36.63
CA GLY A 330 22.72 -27.82 36.61
C GLY A 330 22.04 -27.72 37.99
N GLY A 331 22.78 -27.90 39.08
CA GLY A 331 22.24 -27.75 40.44
C GLY A 331 22.30 -26.32 41.01
N VAL A 332 22.88 -25.39 40.25
CA VAL A 332 23.16 -24.02 40.70
C VAL A 332 22.06 -23.04 40.30
N LEU A 333 21.34 -23.35 39.22
CA LEU A 333 20.25 -22.53 38.68
C LEU A 333 18.92 -22.96 39.30
N ASP A 334 18.07 -21.99 39.60
CA ASP A 334 16.72 -22.25 40.10
C ASP A 334 15.90 -23.01 39.03
N GLU A 335 14.95 -23.83 39.47
CA GLU A 335 14.07 -24.61 38.58
C GLU A 335 13.27 -23.70 37.63
N SER A 336 12.91 -22.49 38.07
CA SER A 336 12.26 -21.48 37.25
C SER A 336 13.13 -21.01 36.09
N ASP A 337 14.43 -20.83 36.35
CA ASP A 337 15.40 -20.34 35.38
C ASP A 337 15.69 -21.42 34.36
N MET A 338 15.82 -22.68 34.79
CA MET A 338 15.94 -23.83 33.88
C MET A 338 14.74 -23.94 32.94
N LYS A 339 13.51 -23.78 33.46
CA LYS A 339 12.30 -23.78 32.63
C LYS A 339 12.26 -22.61 31.64
N TYR A 340 12.72 -21.43 32.06
CA TYR A 340 12.86 -20.27 31.17
C TYR A 340 13.85 -20.55 30.04
N ILE A 341 15.02 -21.10 30.36
CA ILE A 341 16.05 -21.45 29.37
C ILE A 341 15.54 -22.51 28.40
N GLU A 342 14.88 -23.56 28.90
CA GLU A 342 14.27 -24.60 28.07
C GLU A 342 13.26 -24.02 27.09
N THR A 343 12.29 -23.25 27.59
CA THR A 343 11.24 -22.65 26.74
C THR A 343 11.84 -21.71 25.71
N LYS A 344 12.83 -20.88 26.08
CA LYS A 344 13.49 -19.95 25.16
C LYS A 344 14.35 -20.68 24.13
N THR A 345 15.04 -21.74 24.51
CA THR A 345 15.83 -22.58 23.60
C THR A 345 14.92 -23.29 22.59
N ASN A 346 13.78 -23.80 23.05
CA ASN A 346 12.78 -24.42 22.17
C ASN A 346 12.21 -23.41 21.17
N MET A 347 11.91 -22.20 21.60
CA MET A 347 11.47 -21.09 20.73
C MET A 347 12.53 -20.76 19.66
N LEU A 348 13.79 -20.57 20.07
CA LEU A 348 14.90 -20.30 19.13
C LEU A 348 15.14 -21.46 18.16
N ASN A 349 14.99 -22.70 18.61
CA ASN A 349 15.11 -23.88 17.75
C ASN A 349 13.98 -23.96 16.71
N GLN A 350 12.78 -23.48 17.03
CA GLN A 350 11.70 -23.33 16.05
C GLN A 350 12.03 -22.24 15.02
N GLU A 351 12.58 -21.10 15.46
CA GLU A 351 13.04 -20.04 14.55
C GLU A 351 14.17 -20.52 13.63
N ILE A 352 15.15 -21.25 14.16
CA ILE A 352 16.22 -21.89 13.38
C ILE A 352 15.65 -22.84 12.33
N ARG A 353 14.65 -23.65 12.70
CA ARG A 353 13.97 -24.52 11.74
C ARG A 353 13.29 -23.71 10.64
N ASN A 354 12.56 -22.66 10.99
CA ASN A 354 11.87 -21.79 10.04
C ASN A 354 12.87 -21.09 9.09
N TYR A 355 13.98 -20.58 9.63
CA TYR A 355 15.06 -20.00 8.85
C TYR A 355 15.68 -21.01 7.88
N ASN A 356 16.01 -22.21 8.35
CA ASN A 356 16.60 -23.26 7.51
C ASN A 356 15.66 -23.71 6.39
N LEU A 357 14.33 -23.67 6.60
CA LEU A 357 13.35 -23.97 5.55
C LEU A 357 13.34 -22.92 4.43
N GLN A 358 13.66 -21.67 4.75
CA GLN A 358 13.65 -20.55 3.81
C GLN A 358 15.03 -20.30 3.18
N CYS A 359 16.10 -20.82 3.77
CA CYS A 359 17.44 -20.62 3.27
C CYS A 359 17.63 -21.44 1.99
N PRO A 360 18.04 -20.80 0.87
CA PRO A 360 18.24 -21.52 -0.40
C PRO A 360 19.47 -22.43 -0.38
N THR A 361 20.42 -22.20 0.54
CA THR A 361 21.73 -22.86 0.56
C THR A 361 21.92 -23.65 1.84
N VAL A 362 22.27 -24.94 1.73
CA VAL A 362 22.51 -25.83 2.86
C VAL A 362 23.67 -25.35 3.76
N ALA A 363 24.70 -24.73 3.16
CA ALA A 363 25.81 -24.12 3.91
C ALA A 363 25.38 -22.95 4.79
N GLY A 364 24.25 -22.30 4.49
CA GLY A 364 23.69 -21.23 5.31
C GLY A 364 22.87 -21.74 6.51
N HIS A 365 22.60 -23.05 6.60
CA HIS A 365 21.77 -23.60 7.66
C HIS A 365 22.45 -23.49 9.03
N LYS A 366 21.65 -23.15 10.04
CA LYS A 366 22.09 -23.06 11.44
C LYS A 366 21.77 -24.34 12.20
N PHE A 367 22.65 -24.71 13.12
CA PHE A 367 22.42 -25.84 14.02
C PHE A 367 21.47 -25.48 15.15
N LYS A 368 20.74 -26.48 15.63
CA LYS A 368 19.91 -26.35 16.82
C LYS A 368 20.79 -26.14 18.06
N LEU A 369 20.27 -25.35 18.98
CA LEU A 369 20.86 -25.10 20.29
C LEU A 369 20.58 -26.28 21.22
N LEU A 370 21.60 -26.65 22.00
CA LEU A 370 21.49 -27.58 23.12
C LEU A 370 21.55 -26.77 24.41
N GLN A 371 20.61 -27.02 25.32
CA GLN A 371 20.46 -26.25 26.55
C GLN A 371 21.72 -26.33 27.41
N ASP A 372 22.17 -27.54 27.74
CA ASP A 372 23.36 -27.78 28.58
C ASP A 372 24.62 -27.13 28.00
N LYS A 373 24.75 -27.14 26.67
CA LYS A 373 25.90 -26.56 26.00
C LYS A 373 25.88 -25.03 26.11
N GLU A 374 24.75 -24.38 25.83
CA GLU A 374 24.65 -22.92 25.93
C GLU A 374 24.80 -22.43 27.38
N ILE A 375 24.32 -23.21 28.36
CA ILE A 375 24.53 -22.93 29.78
C ILE A 375 26.02 -23.00 30.15
N LYS A 376 26.72 -24.05 29.72
CA LYS A 376 28.18 -24.18 29.95
C LYS A 376 28.97 -23.09 29.23
N ASP A 377 28.67 -22.84 27.96
CA ASP A 377 29.38 -21.86 27.15
C ASP A 377 29.18 -20.43 27.69
N SER A 378 27.98 -20.09 28.19
CA SER A 378 27.72 -18.79 28.85
C SER A 378 28.45 -18.66 30.18
N TYR A 379 28.54 -19.73 30.96
CA TYR A 379 29.33 -19.72 32.19
C TYR A 379 30.81 -19.43 31.94
N TRP A 380 31.42 -20.11 30.98
CA TRP A 380 32.82 -19.85 30.62
C TRP A 380 33.02 -18.43 30.09
N ARG A 381 32.11 -17.95 29.23
CA ARG A 381 32.16 -16.58 28.70
C ARG A 381 32.04 -15.54 29.81
N THR A 382 31.20 -15.76 30.80
CA THR A 382 31.04 -14.81 31.92
C THR A 382 32.23 -14.82 32.86
N LEU A 383 32.86 -15.97 33.10
CA LEU A 383 34.12 -16.03 33.85
C LEU A 383 35.25 -15.28 33.14
N GLU A 384 35.40 -15.45 31.83
CA GLU A 384 36.42 -14.74 31.03
C GLU A 384 36.18 -13.23 31.02
N ASN A 385 34.92 -12.81 30.86
CA ASN A 385 34.54 -11.40 30.83
C ASN A 385 34.27 -10.80 32.22
N PHE A 386 34.50 -11.55 33.30
CA PHE A 386 34.19 -11.08 34.65
C PHE A 386 34.97 -9.81 35.03
N PRO A 387 36.29 -9.68 34.79
CA PRO A 387 37.06 -8.48 35.17
C PRO A 387 36.57 -7.20 34.49
N THR A 388 36.18 -7.28 33.21
CA THR A 388 35.68 -6.11 32.46
C THR A 388 34.26 -5.73 32.89
N THR A 389 33.40 -6.73 33.11
CA THR A 389 32.01 -6.51 33.52
C THR A 389 31.92 -6.02 34.97
N ILE A 390 32.75 -6.52 35.89
CA ILE A 390 32.75 -6.09 37.29
C ILE A 390 33.22 -4.64 37.44
N GLN A 391 34.18 -4.19 36.64
CA GLN A 391 34.59 -2.78 36.60
C GLN A 391 33.41 -1.87 36.26
N THR A 392 32.69 -2.16 35.17
CA THR A 392 31.52 -1.36 34.78
C THR A 392 30.38 -1.40 35.80
N TRP A 393 30.21 -2.54 36.50
CA TRP A 393 29.23 -2.69 37.57
C TRP A 393 29.63 -1.90 38.83
N PHE A 394 30.92 -1.91 39.18
CA PHE A 394 31.48 -1.22 40.33
C PHE A 394 31.33 0.30 40.20
N ASP A 395 31.64 0.85 39.02
CA ASP A 395 31.47 2.28 38.72
C ASP A 395 30.00 2.70 38.88
N LYS A 396 29.08 1.91 38.33
CA LYS A 396 27.63 2.18 38.42
C LYS A 396 27.12 2.12 39.86
N ASN A 397 27.55 1.14 40.67
CA ASN A 397 26.93 0.86 41.97
C ASN A 397 27.64 1.48 43.18
N LYS A 398 28.96 1.73 43.10
CA LYS A 398 29.76 2.22 44.23
C LYS A 398 30.26 3.64 44.01
N VAL A 399 30.69 4.01 42.79
CA VAL A 399 31.14 5.38 42.49
C VAL A 399 29.96 6.34 42.43
N SER A 400 28.85 5.96 41.79
CA SER A 400 27.63 6.80 41.74
C SER A 400 26.98 7.08 43.11
N LYS A 401 27.26 6.28 44.15
CA LYS A 401 26.75 6.54 45.51
C LYS A 401 27.51 7.66 46.23
N LYS A 402 28.74 7.99 45.80
CA LYS A 402 29.54 9.07 46.38
C LYS A 402 29.22 10.46 45.81
N SER A 403 28.47 10.54 44.70
CA SER A 403 28.24 11.80 43.96
C SER A 403 26.85 12.43 44.15
N LYS A 404 26.07 12.02 45.14
CA LYS A 404 24.86 12.78 45.53
C LYS A 404 25.29 13.91 46.47
N PRO A 405 25.32 15.19 46.05
CA PRO A 405 25.60 16.27 46.98
C PRO A 405 24.47 16.33 48.01
N ILE A 406 24.84 16.21 49.28
CA ILE A 406 23.95 16.52 50.40
C ILE A 406 23.71 18.03 50.34
N VAL A 407 22.56 18.44 49.80
CA VAL A 407 22.10 19.82 49.91
C VAL A 407 21.72 20.05 51.36
N TYR A 408 22.61 20.70 52.12
CA TYR A 408 22.25 21.30 53.40
C TYR A 408 21.37 22.52 53.11
N GLU A 409 20.06 22.35 53.13
CA GLU A 409 19.16 23.49 53.31
C GLU A 409 19.37 24.05 54.71
N SER A 410 19.94 25.24 54.79
CA SER A 410 20.06 25.98 56.04
C SER A 410 18.66 26.33 56.54
N LYS A 411 18.22 25.65 57.61
CA LYS A 411 17.06 26.09 58.39
C LYS A 411 17.42 27.38 59.13
N GLY A 412 17.05 28.50 58.51
CA GLY A 412 16.91 29.77 59.19
C GLY A 412 15.82 29.70 60.26
N SER A 413 16.19 30.13 61.46
CA SER A 413 15.37 30.42 62.63
C SER A 413 14.05 31.12 62.28
N GLY A 414 12.92 30.63 62.80
CA GLY A 414 11.65 31.33 62.73
C GLY A 414 10.45 30.58 63.34
N GLY A 415 10.18 30.82 64.61
CA GLY A 415 8.82 30.99 65.13
C GLY A 415 7.96 29.76 65.42
N MET A 416 7.92 29.36 66.69
CA MET A 416 6.76 28.70 67.29
C MET A 416 5.55 29.66 67.25
N LEU A 417 4.44 29.23 66.62
CA LEU A 417 3.03 29.64 66.81
C LEU A 417 2.31 29.74 65.46
N ASN A 418 1.53 28.72 65.13
CA ASN A 418 0.29 28.84 64.36
C ASN A 418 -0.53 27.57 64.61
N LEU A 419 -1.21 27.57 65.76
CA LEU A 419 -2.14 26.55 66.23
C LEU A 419 -3.52 27.22 66.40
N TRP A 420 -4.13 27.72 65.32
CA TRP A 420 -5.58 27.93 65.21
C TRP A 420 -5.99 28.47 63.84
N GLY A 421 -7.09 27.96 63.29
CA GLY A 421 -7.94 28.70 62.36
C GLY A 421 -7.83 28.30 60.89
N GLY A 422 -8.92 27.71 60.37
CA GLY A 422 -9.08 27.30 58.98
C GLY A 422 -9.10 28.43 57.97
N ASP A 423 -8.83 28.14 56.70
CA ASP A 423 -9.89 28.01 55.69
C ASP A 423 -9.31 27.37 54.41
N SER A 424 -10.24 26.83 53.65
CA SER A 424 -10.20 25.99 52.46
C SER A 424 -9.72 26.68 51.17
N GLY A 425 -9.03 25.92 50.30
CA GLY A 425 -8.77 26.30 48.90
C GLY A 425 -7.68 25.45 48.22
N PRO A 426 -7.88 24.89 47.00
CA PRO A 426 -7.05 23.83 46.46
C PRO A 426 -5.78 24.38 45.79
N LYS A 427 -4.60 23.89 46.17
CA LYS A 427 -3.34 24.21 45.48
C LYS A 427 -3.10 23.23 44.33
N THR A 428 -3.12 23.79 43.13
CA THR A 428 -2.64 23.25 41.87
C THR A 428 -1.16 22.85 41.97
N ILE A 429 -0.86 21.63 41.51
CA ILE A 429 0.50 21.10 41.36
C ILE A 429 1.11 21.71 40.09
N HIS A 430 2.14 22.56 40.24
CA HIS A 430 2.98 22.95 39.12
C HIS A 430 4.01 21.82 38.83
N PRO A 431 4.24 21.44 37.56
CA PRO A 431 5.30 20.51 37.23
C PRO A 431 6.66 21.21 37.38
N SER A 432 7.62 20.47 37.94
CA SER A 432 9.02 20.86 38.12
C SER A 432 9.63 21.45 36.85
N GLN A 433 10.23 22.64 36.98
CA GLN A 433 11.00 23.29 35.92
C GLN A 433 12.19 22.41 35.51
N ILE A 434 12.20 21.99 34.25
CA ILE A 434 13.37 21.45 33.58
C ILE A 434 14.35 22.61 33.38
N HIS A 435 15.54 22.51 33.97
CA HIS A 435 16.63 23.45 33.67
C HIS A 435 17.09 23.24 32.22
N VAL A 436 16.59 24.08 31.31
CA VAL A 436 17.10 24.19 29.95
C VAL A 436 18.36 25.05 30.00
N ASN A 437 19.51 24.44 29.69
CA ASN A 437 20.76 25.16 29.45
C ASN A 437 20.55 26.13 28.27
N ARG A 438 20.47 27.43 28.56
CA ARG A 438 20.16 28.49 27.57
C ARG A 438 21.31 28.84 26.61
N ASN A 439 22.46 28.16 26.70
CA ASN A 439 23.64 28.45 25.88
C ASN A 439 24.02 27.33 24.89
N VAL A 440 23.11 26.41 24.56
CA VAL A 440 23.34 25.47 23.46
C VAL A 440 22.72 26.06 22.20
N ASP A 441 23.57 26.39 21.24
CA ASP A 441 23.18 26.88 19.91
C ASP A 441 22.23 25.88 19.25
N THR A 442 20.95 26.26 19.09
CA THR A 442 19.87 25.34 18.67
C THR A 442 19.86 25.08 17.16
N LYS A 443 20.79 25.68 16.40
CA LYS A 443 21.03 25.31 15.02
C LYS A 443 21.88 24.05 14.97
N LEU A 444 21.20 22.91 15.04
CA LEU A 444 21.75 21.62 14.64
C LEU A 444 22.27 21.71 13.20
N HIS A 445 23.57 21.94 13.05
CA HIS A 445 24.29 21.97 11.78
C HIS A 445 24.50 20.54 11.23
N VAL A 446 23.43 19.76 11.13
CA VAL A 446 23.44 18.37 10.66
C VAL A 446 24.13 18.26 9.30
N TRP A 447 23.83 19.20 8.40
CA TRP A 447 24.42 19.24 7.07
C TRP A 447 25.90 19.62 7.06
N LYS A 448 26.39 20.35 8.05
CA LYS A 448 27.82 20.67 8.20
C LYS A 448 28.58 19.47 8.77
N ALA A 449 27.99 18.79 9.76
CA ALA A 449 28.55 17.56 10.34
C ALA A 449 28.64 16.41 9.31
N ILE A 450 27.62 16.26 8.45
CA ILE A 450 27.64 15.29 7.35
C ILE A 450 28.71 15.69 6.33
N LYS A 451 28.80 16.97 5.96
CA LYS A 451 29.80 17.44 5.01
C LYS A 451 31.23 17.26 5.52
N ASP A 452 31.47 17.45 6.83
CA ASP A 452 32.76 17.23 7.46
C ASP A 452 33.11 15.73 7.59
N ALA A 453 32.12 14.86 7.86
CA ALA A 453 32.34 13.41 7.90
C ALA A 453 32.74 12.82 6.54
N PHE A 454 32.31 13.45 5.44
CA PHE A 454 32.65 13.03 4.06
C PHE A 454 33.75 13.87 3.41
N SER A 455 34.27 14.92 4.07
CA SER A 455 35.37 15.74 3.56
C SER A 455 36.76 15.28 4.01
N PHE A 456 36.83 14.33 4.96
CA PHE A 456 38.07 13.63 5.27
C PHE A 456 38.43 12.66 4.14
N LYS A 457 39.41 13.07 3.35
CA LYS A 457 40.10 12.26 2.35
C LYS A 457 41.52 11.97 2.83
#